data_AF-A0A7Y3EHS2-F1
#
_entry.id   AF-A0A7Y3EHS2-F1
#
_cell.length_a   1.000
_cell.length_b   1.000
_cell.length_c   1.000
_cell.angle_alpha   90.00
_cell.angle_beta   90.00
_cell.angle_gamma   90.00
#
_symmetry.space_group_name_H-M   'P 1'
#
loop_
_entity.id
_entity.type
_entity.pdbx_description
1 polymer ?
#
loop_
_entity_poly.entity_id
_entity_poly.type
_entity_poly.pdbx_seq_one_letter_code
_entity_poly.pdbx_strand_id
1 'polypeptide(L)'
;ASGIAFWMRLIRATTQAAIQLGFEASKAQQLATFTCEGAAKLLIESGHHPEQEIDKVTTPKGCTIEGLNTMEHLGLSSALIKGMVSSYKKIEAFKTINL
;
A
#
# COMPACT_ATOMS: atom_id res chain seq x y z
N ALA A 1 -2.85 17.67 0.64
CA ALA A 1 -3.26 16.36 1.18
C ALA A 1 -2.00 15.59 1.49
N SER A 2 -1.88 14.96 2.67
CA SER A 2 -0.66 14.24 3.02
C SER A 2 -0.71 12.81 2.46
N GLY A 3 -0.02 12.58 1.33
CA GLY A 3 0.11 11.24 0.73
C GLY A 3 0.77 10.23 1.67
N ILE A 4 1.62 10.70 2.59
CA ILE A 4 2.29 9.90 3.61
C ILE A 4 1.28 9.18 4.52
N ALA A 5 0.16 9.82 4.86
CA ALA A 5 -0.84 9.22 5.73
C ALA A 5 -1.50 7.97 5.10
N PHE A 6 -1.63 7.92 3.77
CA PHE A 6 -2.18 6.76 3.06
C PHE A 6 -1.22 5.58 3.14
N TRP A 7 0.09 5.82 2.95
CA TRP A 7 1.12 4.80 3.14
C TRP A 7 1.21 4.31 4.58
N MET A 8 1.15 5.21 5.57
CA MET A 8 1.08 4.82 6.99
C MET A 8 -0.14 3.94 7.28
N ARG A 9 -1.28 4.18 6.60
CA ARG A 9 -2.48 3.34 6.74
C ARG A 9 -2.28 1.93 6.17
N LEU A 10 -1.56 1.81 5.05
CA LEU A 10 -1.17 0.53 4.46
C LEU A 10 -0.20 -0.22 5.38
N ILE A 11 0.86 0.44 5.87
CA ILE A 11 1.80 -0.15 6.84
C ILE A 11 1.04 -0.66 8.07
N ARG A 12 0.12 0.14 8.62
CA ARG A 12 -0.71 -0.28 9.75
C ARG A 12 -1.55 -1.53 9.44
N ALA A 13 -2.12 -1.64 8.24
CA ALA A 13 -2.88 -2.83 7.83
C ALA A 13 -1.97 -4.07 7.76
N THR A 14 -0.78 -3.93 7.18
CA THR A 14 0.23 -5.00 7.14
C THR A 14 0.69 -5.42 8.54
N THR A 15 0.88 -4.47 9.47
CA THR A 15 1.17 -4.76 10.88
C THR A 15 0.06 -5.62 11.51
N GLN A 16 -1.22 -5.28 11.26
CA GLN A 16 -2.35 -6.07 11.80
C GLN A 16 -2.38 -7.48 11.21
N ALA A 17 -2.10 -7.63 9.91
CA ALA A 17 -1.99 -8.95 9.29
C ALA A 17 -0.87 -9.78 9.93
N ALA A 18 0.30 -9.19 10.17
CA ALA A 18 1.38 -9.88 10.87
C ALA A 18 0.99 -10.29 12.30
N ILE A 19 0.29 -9.43 13.06
CA ILE A 19 -0.22 -9.82 14.38
C ILE A 19 -1.17 -11.01 14.30
N GLN A 20 -2.08 -11.01 13.32
CA GLN A 20 -3.00 -12.13 13.08
C GLN A 20 -2.27 -13.43 12.72
N LEU A 21 -1.08 -13.34 12.12
CA LEU A 21 -0.19 -14.46 11.82
C LEU A 21 0.67 -14.89 13.01
N GLY A 22 0.51 -14.28 14.19
CA GLY A 22 1.18 -14.67 15.43
C GLY A 22 2.43 -13.87 15.78
N PHE A 23 2.71 -12.75 15.09
CA PHE A 23 3.84 -11.89 15.44
C PHE A 23 3.49 -10.92 16.58
N GLU A 24 4.44 -10.71 17.50
CA GLU A 24 4.35 -9.66 18.52
C GLU A 24 4.20 -8.27 17.88
N ALA A 25 3.40 -7.41 18.48
CA ALA A 25 3.00 -6.13 17.88
C ALA A 25 4.20 -5.23 17.50
N SER A 26 5.23 -5.17 18.35
CA SER A 26 6.45 -4.39 18.09
C SER A 26 7.22 -4.96 16.89
N LYS A 27 7.34 -6.29 16.80
CA LYS A 27 8.03 -6.96 15.70
C LYS A 27 7.24 -6.86 14.40
N ALA A 28 5.93 -7.03 14.45
CA ALA A 28 5.03 -6.87 13.32
C ALA A 28 5.15 -5.46 12.70
N GLN A 29 5.18 -4.42 13.54
CA GLN A 29 5.33 -3.04 13.07
C GLN A 29 6.69 -2.81 12.39
N GLN A 30 7.77 -3.33 12.97
CA GLN A 30 9.10 -3.24 12.38
C GLN A 30 9.17 -3.95 11.03
N LEU A 31 8.66 -5.18 10.94
CA LEU A 31 8.64 -5.95 9.70
C LEU A 31 7.85 -5.21 8.61
N ALA A 32 6.64 -4.76 8.91
CA ALA A 32 5.80 -4.02 7.96
C ALA A 32 6.49 -2.74 7.44
N THR A 33 7.19 -2.02 8.32
CA THR A 33 7.87 -0.77 7.96
C THR A 33 9.07 -1.03 7.05
N PHE A 34 9.95 -1.96 7.41
CA PHE A 34 11.12 -2.29 6.59
C PHE A 34 10.76 -2.97 5.27
N THR A 35 9.72 -3.80 5.24
CA THR A 35 9.21 -4.35 3.98
C THR A 35 8.69 -3.25 3.05
N CYS A 36 7.96 -2.27 3.59
CA CYS A 36 7.51 -1.11 2.81
C CYS A 36 8.69 -0.27 2.29
N GLU A 37 9.70 -0.02 3.12
CA GLU A 37 10.92 0.68 2.72
C GLU A 37 11.66 -0.07 1.60
N GLY A 38 11.84 -1.39 1.75
CA GLY A 38 12.50 -2.23 0.75
C GLY A 38 11.78 -2.23 -0.60
N ALA A 39 10.44 -2.32 -0.59
CA ALA A 39 9.64 -2.24 -1.81
C ALA A 39 9.76 -0.86 -2.49
N ALA A 40 9.69 0.23 -1.72
CA ALA A 40 9.85 1.57 -2.27
C ALA A 40 11.27 1.77 -2.85
N LYS A 41 12.29 1.34 -2.11
CA LYS A 41 13.69 1.42 -2.54
C LYS A 41 13.93 0.63 -3.83
N LEU A 42 13.40 -0.60 -3.92
CA LEU A 42 13.50 -1.42 -5.13
C LEU A 42 12.96 -0.70 -6.37
N LEU A 43 11.81 -0.04 -6.26
CA LEU A 43 11.22 0.72 -7.38
C LEU A 43 12.04 1.96 -7.73
N ILE A 44 12.55 2.69 -6.73
CA ILE A 44 13.38 3.88 -6.95
C ILE A 44 14.70 3.51 -7.63
N GLU A 45 15.35 2.44 -7.18
CA GLU A 45 16.65 2.01 -7.69
C GLU A 45 16.56 1.33 -9.05
N SER A 46 15.52 0.53 -9.30
CA SER A 46 15.35 -0.17 -10.56
C SER A 46 14.78 0.71 -11.68
N GLY A 47 13.96 1.70 -11.34
CA GLY A 47 13.22 2.50 -12.32
C GLY A 47 12.19 1.69 -13.13
N HIS A 48 11.93 0.44 -12.76
CA HIS A 48 10.99 -0.43 -13.44
C HIS A 48 9.53 -0.09 -13.09
N HIS A 49 8.62 -0.55 -13.94
CA HIS A 49 7.19 -0.46 -13.64
C HIS A 49 6.85 -1.37 -12.45
N PRO A 50 5.98 -0.95 -11.50
CA PRO A 50 5.64 -1.75 -10.32
C PRO A 50 5.20 -3.18 -10.64
N GLU A 51 4.34 -3.37 -11.64
CA GLU A 51 3.90 -4.70 -12.07
C GLU A 51 5.05 -5.59 -12.53
N GLN A 52 6.12 -5.03 -13.11
CA GLN A 52 7.30 -5.83 -13.49
C GLN A 52 8.04 -6.36 -12.26
N GLU A 53 8.12 -5.60 -11.17
CA GLU A 53 8.73 -6.09 -9.92
C GLU A 53 7.80 -7.07 -9.20
N ILE A 54 6.48 -6.87 -9.27
CA ILE A 54 5.48 -7.80 -8.74
C ILE A 54 5.56 -9.15 -9.47
N ASP A 55 5.65 -9.15 -10.80
CA ASP A 55 5.75 -10.36 -11.62
C ASP A 55 6.98 -11.20 -11.24
N LYS A 56 8.11 -10.56 -10.92
CA LYS A 56 9.34 -11.26 -10.50
C LYS A 56 9.18 -12.04 -9.19
N VAL A 57 8.26 -11.63 -8.32
CA VAL A 57 8.00 -12.28 -7.01
C VAL A 57 6.70 -13.08 -6.98
N THR A 58 6.04 -13.20 -8.14
CA THR A 58 4.74 -13.87 -8.28
C THR A 58 4.89 -15.13 -9.13
N THR A 59 4.79 -16.30 -8.49
CA THR A 59 4.89 -17.59 -9.19
C THR A 59 3.52 -18.18 -9.53
N PRO A 60 3.40 -18.96 -10.62
CA PRO A 60 2.17 -19.69 -10.93
C PRO A 60 1.77 -20.60 -9.76
N LYS A 61 0.50 -20.50 -9.33
CA LYS A 61 -0.05 -21.23 -8.16
C LYS A 61 0.63 -20.88 -6.82
N GLY A 62 1.36 -19.77 -6.74
CA GLY A 62 2.03 -19.33 -5.52
C GLY A 62 1.10 -18.62 -4.53
N CYS A 63 1.55 -18.45 -3.29
CA CYS A 63 0.80 -17.72 -2.26
C CYS A 63 0.70 -16.21 -2.56
N THR A 64 1.69 -15.63 -3.25
CA THR A 64 1.68 -14.20 -3.62
C THR A 64 0.48 -13.85 -4.50
N ILE A 65 0.21 -14.63 -5.54
CA ILE A 65 -0.89 -14.35 -6.47
C ILE A 65 -2.27 -14.50 -5.78
N GLU A 66 -2.42 -15.47 -4.88
CA GLU A 66 -3.64 -15.64 -4.10
C GLU A 66 -3.88 -14.44 -3.16
N GLY A 67 -2.82 -13.96 -2.51
CA GLY A 67 -2.86 -12.77 -1.67
C GLY A 67 -3.23 -11.51 -2.46
N LEU A 68 -2.54 -11.24 -3.58
CA LEU A 68 -2.81 -10.09 -4.44
C LEU A 68 -4.26 -10.10 -4.96
N ASN A 69 -4.71 -11.26 -5.46
CA ASN A 69 -6.09 -11.41 -5.92
C ASN A 69 -7.09 -11.12 -4.81
N THR A 70 -6.87 -11.66 -3.60
CA THR A 70 -7.77 -11.42 -2.46
C THR A 70 -7.84 -9.94 -2.11
N MET A 71 -6.71 -9.23 -2.08
CA MET A 71 -6.66 -7.80 -1.81
C MET A 71 -7.46 -7.00 -2.85
N GLU A 72 -7.34 -7.35 -4.13
CA GLU A 72 -8.07 -6.69 -5.20
C GLU A 72 -9.57 -7.00 -5.18
N HIS A 73 -9.97 -8.24 -4.86
CA HIS A 73 -11.39 -8.59 -4.68
C HIS A 73 -12.04 -7.82 -3.53
N LEU A 74 -11.26 -7.49 -2.49
CA LEU A 74 -11.69 -6.63 -1.38
C LEU A 74 -11.61 -5.13 -1.70
N GLY A 75 -11.17 -4.76 -2.90
CA GLY A 75 -11.20 -3.39 -3.41
C GLY A 75 -10.04 -2.52 -2.96
N LEU A 76 -8.86 -3.09 -2.65
CA LEU A 76 -7.68 -2.33 -2.21
C LEU A 76 -7.34 -1.16 -3.15
N SER A 77 -7.13 -1.45 -4.44
CA SER A 77 -6.80 -0.42 -5.43
C SER A 77 -7.93 0.62 -5.57
N SER A 78 -9.18 0.18 -5.62
CA SER A 78 -10.33 1.09 -5.68
C SER A 78 -10.39 2.03 -4.46
N ALA A 79 -10.17 1.50 -3.25
CA ALA A 79 -10.24 2.29 -2.02
C ALA A 79 -9.13 3.35 -1.98
N LEU A 80 -7.91 2.97 -2.36
CA LEU A 80 -6.76 3.88 -2.37
C LEU A 80 -6.94 4.99 -3.40
N ILE A 81 -7.29 4.65 -4.65
CA ILE A 81 -7.50 5.62 -5.73
C ILE A 81 -8.64 6.60 -5.37
N LYS A 82 -9.80 6.08 -4.97
CA LYS A 82 -10.95 6.93 -4.62
C LYS A 82 -10.65 7.81 -3.40
N GLY A 83 -9.93 7.30 -2.40
CA GLY A 83 -9.52 8.06 -1.23
C GLY A 83 -8.62 9.25 -1.59
N MET A 84 -7.60 9.01 -2.42
CA MET A 84 -6.68 10.05 -2.89
C MET A 84 -7.41 11.10 -3.74
N VAL A 85 -8.23 10.68 -4.70
CA VAL A 85 -9.02 11.60 -5.55
C VAL A 85 -10.01 12.42 -4.71
N SER A 86 -10.67 11.81 -3.72
CA SER A 86 -11.59 12.53 -2.83
C SER A 86 -10.86 13.59 -2.00
N SER A 87 -9.65 13.26 -1.51
CA SER A 87 -8.81 14.21 -0.78
C SER A 87 -8.39 15.39 -1.66
N TYR A 88 -8.02 15.13 -2.92
CA TYR A 88 -7.68 16.16 -3.89
C TYR A 88 -8.89 17.07 -4.22
N LYS A 89 -10.05 16.49 -4.54
CA LYS A 89 -11.29 17.24 -4.81
C LYS A 89 -11.68 18.17 -3.67
N LYS A 90 -11.49 17.73 -2.42
CA LYS A 90 -11.77 18.56 -1.24
C LYS A 90 -10.88 19.80 -1.21
N ILE A 91 -9.60 19.69 -1.56
CA ILE A 91 -8.65 20.80 -1.60
C ILE A 91 -9.00 21.79 -2.70
N GLU A 92 -9.36 21.31 -3.89
CA GLU A 92 -9.76 22.17 -5.00
C GLU A 92 -11.04 22.95 -4.66
N ALA A 93 -12.04 22.30 -4.06
CA ALA A 93 -13.24 22.98 -3.57
C ALA A 93 -12.93 24.06 -2.51
N PHE A 94 -11.94 23.83 -1.64
CA PHE A 94 -11.48 24.85 -0.69
C PHE A 94 -10.83 26.07 -1.36
N LYS A 95 -10.13 25.89 -2.50
CA LYS A 95 -9.54 27.01 -3.24
C LYS A 95 -10.62 27.87 -3.90
N THR A 96 -11.65 27.25 -4.50
CA THR A 96 -12.74 27.97 -5.18
C THR A 96 -13.60 28.81 -4.24
N ILE A 97 -13.71 28.44 -2.97
CA ILE A 97 -14.50 29.18 -1.96
C ILE A 97 -13.73 30.39 -1.39
N ASN A 98 -12.40 30.39 -1.49
CA ASN A 98 -11.52 31.43 -0.90
C ASN A 98 -10.86 32.34 -1.96
N LEU A 99 -11.39 32.34 -3.18
CA LEU A 99 -11.09 33.26 -4.28
C LEU A 99 -12.37 34.05 -4.60
#